data_AF-I3I6C2-F1
#
_entry.id   AF-I3I6C2-F1
#
_cell.length_a   1.000
_cell.length_b   1.000
_cell.length_c   1.000
_cell.angle_alpha   90.00
_cell.angle_beta   90.00
_cell.angle_gamma   90.00
#
_symmetry.space_group_name_H-M   'P 1'
#
loop_
_entity.id
_entity.type
_entity.pdbx_description
1 polymer ?
#
loop_
_entity_poly.entity_id
_entity_poly.type
_entity_poly.pdbx_seq_one_letter_code
_entity_poly.pdbx_strand_id
1 'polypeptide(L)'
;MLLVTLGSGNDIDLHLFCCISSLLMIRRSRKTAPFFYSRYPLFLSFFTTHCPVLVCVSLSHLQANPMAIEIERKFLVVGDAWREAPAVFYSQGYLSSDKARTVRVRIAGEQAFLTIKGVTQGMSRAEFEYEIPLADARELLLMCEQPLIEKYRRKITYAGFVWEVDEFVGENQGLVVAEIELPSENTSFTKPEWVGEEVTADLRYFNSNLVRLPFKQW
;
A
#
# COMPACT_ATOMS: atom_id res chain seq x y z
N MET A 1 29.10 -47.92 -32.09
CA MET A 1 29.21 -49.08 -31.19
C MET A 1 29.61 -48.59 -29.82
N LEU A 2 28.65 -48.49 -28.90
CA LEU A 2 28.73 -48.57 -27.42
C LEU A 2 27.38 -48.02 -26.91
N LEU A 3 26.36 -48.86 -26.75
CA LEU A 3 26.00 -49.64 -25.55
C LEU A 3 25.70 -48.78 -24.30
N VAL A 4 24.42 -48.87 -23.96
CA VAL A 4 23.68 -48.37 -22.79
C VAL A 4 24.13 -49.08 -21.52
N THR A 5 24.14 -48.36 -20.39
CA THR A 5 23.80 -48.94 -19.08
C THR A 5 22.95 -47.94 -18.29
N LEU A 6 21.75 -48.40 -17.91
CA LEU A 6 20.78 -47.78 -16.99
C LEU A 6 21.01 -48.28 -15.56
N GLY A 7 20.55 -47.48 -14.59
CA GLY A 7 20.31 -47.83 -13.18
C GLY A 7 21.14 -46.95 -12.24
N SER A 8 20.64 -46.35 -11.16
CA SER A 8 19.37 -46.45 -10.45
C SER A 8 19.39 -45.41 -9.32
N GLY A 9 18.25 -44.82 -8.93
CA GLY A 9 18.09 -44.30 -7.57
C GLY A 9 17.62 -42.85 -7.42
N ASN A 10 16.30 -42.72 -7.32
CA ASN A 10 15.50 -41.89 -6.42
C ASN A 10 15.46 -40.35 -6.48
N ASP A 11 14.19 -39.91 -6.60
CA ASP A 11 13.54 -38.75 -6.00
C ASP A 11 13.94 -37.35 -6.50
N ILE A 12 13.33 -36.96 -7.63
CA ILE A 12 13.06 -35.55 -7.93
C ILE A 12 11.62 -35.42 -8.43
N ASP A 13 10.91 -34.51 -7.78
CA ASP A 13 9.49 -34.15 -7.86
C ASP A 13 8.90 -34.07 -9.27
N LEU A 14 7.89 -34.93 -9.53
CA LEU A 14 6.91 -34.77 -10.61
C LEU A 14 5.64 -34.12 -10.04
N HIS A 15 5.63 -32.79 -9.91
CA HIS A 15 4.39 -32.02 -9.77
C HIS A 15 4.52 -30.67 -10.48
N LEU A 16 4.76 -30.72 -11.79
CA LEU A 16 4.66 -29.57 -12.67
C LEU A 16 4.12 -30.06 -14.00
N PHE A 17 2.79 -30.11 -14.19
CA PHE A 17 2.08 -30.11 -15.50
C PHE A 17 0.59 -30.44 -15.28
N CYS A 18 -0.23 -29.45 -14.92
CA CYS A 18 -1.65 -29.38 -15.30
C CYS A 18 -2.29 -28.09 -14.75
N CYS A 19 -2.26 -27.00 -15.52
CA CYS A 19 -3.28 -25.93 -15.43
C CYS A 19 -3.09 -24.86 -16.51
N ILE A 20 -3.06 -25.26 -17.79
CA ILE A 20 -3.37 -24.34 -18.90
C ILE A 20 -4.16 -25.14 -19.92
N SER A 21 -5.50 -25.11 -19.81
CA SER A 21 -6.45 -25.36 -20.91
C SER A 21 -7.88 -25.37 -20.36
N SER A 22 -8.50 -24.21 -20.20
CA SER A 22 -9.96 -24.05 -20.15
C SER A 22 -10.33 -22.57 -20.24
N LEU A 23 -10.02 -21.95 -21.38
CA LEU A 23 -10.61 -20.66 -21.76
C LEU A 23 -10.94 -20.70 -23.25
N LEU A 24 -12.02 -21.38 -23.62
CA LEU A 24 -12.72 -21.12 -24.88
C LEU A 24 -14.14 -21.69 -24.83
N MET A 25 -15.08 -20.89 -25.32
CA MET A 25 -16.48 -21.22 -25.65
C MET A 25 -17.52 -21.32 -24.52
N ILE A 26 -18.07 -20.17 -24.13
CA ILE A 26 -19.53 -20.08 -23.92
C ILE A 26 -20.05 -18.81 -24.63
N ARG A 27 -20.52 -18.97 -25.87
CA ARG A 27 -21.38 -18.00 -26.56
C ARG A 27 -22.56 -18.75 -27.18
N ARG A 28 -23.75 -18.52 -26.63
CA ARG A 28 -25.12 -18.62 -27.21
C ARG A 28 -25.52 -19.87 -28.02
N SER A 29 -26.59 -20.54 -27.57
CA SER A 29 -27.84 -20.80 -28.35
C SER A 29 -28.73 -21.82 -27.61
N ARG A 30 -29.81 -21.40 -26.96
CA ARG A 30 -31.23 -21.56 -27.38
C ARG A 30 -31.71 -23.01 -27.69
N LYS A 31 -32.64 -23.43 -26.82
CA LYS A 31 -33.94 -24.08 -27.08
C LYS A 31 -34.01 -25.61 -27.20
N THR A 32 -35.05 -26.11 -26.49
CA THR A 32 -35.89 -27.31 -26.71
C THR A 32 -35.37 -28.70 -26.33
N ALA A 33 -35.88 -29.20 -25.19
CA ALA A 33 -36.30 -30.61 -24.99
C ALA A 33 -37.50 -30.93 -25.92
N PRO A 34 -38.02 -32.18 -26.11
CA PRO A 34 -38.08 -33.28 -25.12
C PRO A 34 -38.10 -34.74 -25.68
N PHE A 35 -38.47 -35.70 -24.81
CA PHE A 35 -39.07 -37.03 -25.04
C PHE A 35 -38.23 -38.35 -24.97
N PHE A 36 -38.54 -39.08 -23.88
CA PHE A 36 -38.98 -40.50 -23.77
C PHE A 36 -38.02 -41.72 -23.67
N TYR A 37 -38.19 -42.37 -22.49
CA TYR A 37 -38.39 -43.81 -22.19
C TYR A 37 -37.25 -44.85 -22.15
N SER A 38 -37.04 -45.35 -20.93
CA SER A 38 -37.07 -46.78 -20.52
C SER A 38 -35.83 -47.66 -20.69
N ARG A 39 -35.22 -48.06 -19.57
CA ARG A 39 -35.34 -49.42 -18.98
C ARG A 39 -34.38 -49.58 -17.79
N TYR A 40 -34.93 -49.98 -16.64
CA TYR A 40 -34.21 -50.66 -15.55
C TYR A 40 -34.10 -52.17 -15.88
N PRO A 41 -33.13 -52.94 -15.36
CA PRO A 41 -33.21 -53.45 -13.98
C PRO A 41 -31.89 -53.49 -13.16
N LEU A 42 -32.07 -53.23 -11.86
CA LEU A 42 -31.44 -53.79 -10.65
C LEU A 42 -30.23 -54.75 -10.80
N PHE A 43 -29.15 -54.53 -10.03
CA PHE A 43 -28.58 -55.56 -9.14
C PHE A 43 -27.67 -54.96 -8.03
N LEU A 44 -27.96 -55.42 -6.81
CA LEU A 44 -27.26 -55.46 -5.52
C LEU A 44 -25.95 -54.67 -5.24
N SER A 45 -26.08 -53.74 -4.28
CA SER A 45 -25.36 -53.66 -2.99
C SER A 45 -23.90 -54.14 -2.90
N PHE A 46 -22.99 -53.21 -2.56
CA PHE A 46 -21.95 -53.43 -1.55
C PHE A 46 -21.67 -52.15 -0.76
N PHE A 47 -21.47 -52.35 0.53
CA PHE A 47 -21.14 -51.38 1.57
C PHE A 47 -19.90 -50.54 1.24
N THR A 48 -19.92 -49.25 1.57
CA THR A 48 -18.94 -48.65 2.49
C THR A 48 -19.40 -47.26 2.93
N THR A 49 -19.57 -47.14 4.23
CA THR A 49 -19.71 -45.92 5.03
C THR A 49 -18.58 -44.93 4.74
N HIS A 50 -18.84 -43.78 4.11
CA HIS A 50 -17.98 -42.60 4.24
C HIS A 50 -18.82 -41.36 4.54
N CYS A 51 -18.62 -40.89 5.76
CA CYS A 51 -19.08 -39.64 6.33
C CYS A 51 -18.43 -38.48 5.55
N PRO A 52 -19.18 -37.54 4.94
CA PRO A 52 -18.57 -36.31 4.51
C PRO A 52 -18.40 -35.44 5.77
N VAL A 53 -17.19 -35.42 6.32
CA VAL A 53 -16.79 -34.37 7.26
C VAL A 53 -16.82 -33.07 6.47
N LEU A 54 -17.92 -32.34 6.62
CA LEU A 54 -18.04 -30.97 6.14
C LEU A 54 -17.05 -30.16 6.98
N VAL A 55 -15.84 -29.96 6.47
CA VAL A 55 -14.89 -29.01 7.05
C VAL A 55 -15.47 -27.62 6.80
N CYS A 56 -16.28 -27.18 7.74
CA CYS A 56 -16.72 -25.80 7.85
C CYS A 56 -15.48 -25.00 8.24
N VAL A 57 -14.73 -24.50 7.24
CA VAL A 57 -13.69 -23.51 7.47
C VAL A 57 -14.42 -22.26 7.94
N SER A 58 -14.44 -22.06 9.24
CA SER A 58 -14.92 -20.84 9.87
C SER A 58 -14.10 -19.68 9.30
N LEU A 59 -14.71 -18.88 8.42
CA LEU A 59 -14.24 -17.54 8.08
C LEU A 59 -14.39 -16.66 9.33
N SER A 60 -13.48 -16.83 10.27
CA SER A 60 -13.36 -16.02 11.46
C SER A 60 -11.96 -15.44 11.47
N HIS A 61 -11.78 -14.33 10.73
CA HIS A 61 -10.91 -13.18 11.04
C HIS A 61 -10.53 -12.46 9.73
N LEU A 62 -11.49 -11.71 9.20
CA LEU A 62 -11.17 -10.43 8.56
C LEU A 62 -11.80 -9.38 9.47
N GLN A 63 -11.14 -9.09 10.60
CA GLN A 63 -11.39 -7.85 11.32
C GLN A 63 -10.88 -6.74 10.40
N ALA A 64 -11.80 -6.13 9.65
CA ALA A 64 -11.55 -4.83 9.07
C ALA A 64 -11.25 -3.88 10.25
N ASN A 65 -10.02 -3.39 10.34
CA ASN A 65 -9.67 -2.38 11.33
C ASN A 65 -10.65 -1.20 11.18
N PRO A 66 -11.39 -0.82 12.24
CA PRO A 66 -12.22 0.37 12.19
C PRO A 66 -11.31 1.56 11.89
N MET A 67 -11.68 2.33 10.85
CA MET A 67 -10.91 3.45 10.34
C MET A 67 -10.73 4.49 11.46
N ALA A 68 -9.56 4.50 12.08
CA ALA A 68 -9.14 5.63 12.89
C ALA A 68 -8.97 6.81 11.93
N ILE A 69 -9.69 7.90 12.19
CA ILE A 69 -9.42 9.16 11.50
C ILE A 69 -8.10 9.65 12.10
N GLU A 70 -7.01 9.56 11.35
CA GLU A 70 -5.73 10.17 11.73
C GLU A 70 -5.90 11.69 11.74
N ILE A 71 -5.67 12.32 12.89
CA ILE A 71 -5.74 13.78 13.03
C ILE A 71 -4.32 14.33 13.02
N GLU A 72 -3.96 15.03 11.94
CA GLU A 72 -2.66 15.68 11.78
C GLU A 72 -2.82 17.21 11.86
N ARG A 73 -1.94 17.88 12.59
CA ARG A 73 -1.80 19.34 12.57
C ARG A 73 -0.43 19.75 12.07
N LYS A 74 -0.39 20.84 11.31
CA LYS A 74 0.80 21.29 10.57
C LYS A 74 1.16 22.73 10.92
N PHE A 75 2.42 22.99 11.14
CA PHE A 75 2.93 24.29 11.59
C PHE A 75 4.17 24.72 10.82
N LEU A 76 4.35 26.02 10.66
CA LEU A 76 5.63 26.60 10.27
C LEU A 76 6.64 26.50 11.41
N VAL A 77 7.92 26.40 11.06
CA VAL A 77 9.00 26.28 12.04
C VAL A 77 9.79 27.58 12.12
N VAL A 78 10.14 27.98 13.33
CA VAL A 78 10.94 29.17 13.64
C VAL A 78 12.18 28.80 14.45
N GLY A 79 13.25 29.59 14.30
CA GLY A 79 14.54 29.30 14.93
C GLY A 79 15.17 27.99 14.42
N ASP A 80 16.22 27.53 15.12
CA ASP A 80 17.07 26.42 14.66
C ASP A 80 17.27 25.29 15.67
N ALA A 81 16.70 25.39 16.89
CA ALA A 81 16.90 24.41 17.95
C ALA A 81 16.46 22.97 17.56
N TRP A 82 15.49 22.85 16.65
CA TRP A 82 15.01 21.58 16.11
C TRP A 82 16.06 20.83 15.26
N ARG A 83 17.09 21.52 14.75
CA ARG A 83 18.10 20.94 13.85
C ARG A 83 19.05 19.97 14.54
N GLU A 84 19.14 20.02 15.88
CA GLU A 84 19.98 19.14 16.70
C GLU A 84 19.53 17.66 16.64
N ALA A 85 18.25 17.42 16.34
CA ALA A 85 17.71 16.08 16.21
C ALA A 85 18.24 15.36 14.95
N PRO A 86 18.39 14.02 15.00
CA PRO A 86 18.87 13.24 13.86
C PRO A 86 17.91 13.36 12.68
N ALA A 87 18.49 13.58 11.50
CA ALA A 87 17.76 13.71 10.25
C ALA A 87 17.80 12.41 9.45
N VAL A 88 16.65 12.04 8.90
CA VAL A 88 16.54 10.97 7.90
C VAL A 88 16.14 11.62 6.58
N PHE A 89 16.82 11.25 5.50
CA PHE A 89 16.48 11.75 4.18
C PHE A 89 15.25 11.03 3.62
N TYR A 90 14.32 11.80 3.06
CA TYR A 90 13.12 11.31 2.40
C TYR A 90 13.10 11.83 0.97
N SER A 91 12.76 10.95 0.03
CA SER A 91 12.48 11.31 -1.36
C SER A 91 11.20 10.60 -1.78
N GLN A 92 10.25 11.34 -2.34
CA GLN A 92 8.99 10.77 -2.80
C GLN A 92 8.55 11.38 -4.12
N GLY A 93 7.80 10.60 -4.89
CA GLY A 93 7.21 11.00 -6.15
C GLY A 93 5.89 10.29 -6.40
N TYR A 94 5.12 10.81 -7.35
CA TYR A 94 3.85 10.23 -7.76
C TYR A 94 4.00 9.60 -9.14
N LEU A 95 3.78 8.29 -9.25
CA LEU A 95 3.59 7.62 -10.54
C LEU A 95 2.22 7.96 -11.15
N SER A 96 1.26 8.32 -10.29
CA SER A 96 -0.04 8.86 -10.66
C SER A 96 -0.54 9.76 -9.54
N SER A 97 -0.84 11.03 -9.84
CA SER A 97 -1.51 11.97 -8.95
C SER A 97 -3.04 12.03 -9.13
N ASP A 98 -3.61 11.14 -9.95
CA ASP A 98 -5.05 11.04 -10.17
C ASP A 98 -5.79 10.75 -8.85
N LYS A 99 -6.79 11.56 -8.53
CA LYS A 99 -7.59 11.46 -7.29
C LYS A 99 -8.35 10.15 -7.17
N ALA A 100 -8.62 9.46 -8.28
CA ALA A 100 -9.28 8.16 -8.26
C ALA A 100 -8.30 7.00 -7.97
N ARG A 101 -7.00 7.20 -8.23
CA ARG A 101 -5.94 6.18 -8.15
C ARG A 101 -4.56 6.84 -7.97
N THR A 102 -4.30 7.31 -6.76
CA THR A 102 -3.00 7.91 -6.44
C THR A 102 -1.98 6.81 -6.19
N VAL A 103 -0.84 6.86 -6.86
CA VAL A 103 0.27 5.92 -6.66
C VAL A 103 1.51 6.73 -6.29
N ARG A 104 2.03 6.52 -5.09
CA ARG A 104 3.18 7.23 -4.54
C ARG A 104 4.30 6.26 -4.24
N VAL A 105 5.50 6.60 -4.67
CA VAL A 105 6.75 5.94 -4.29
C VAL A 105 7.44 6.83 -3.27
N ARG A 106 7.91 6.25 -2.16
CA ARG A 106 8.62 6.96 -1.09
C ARG A 106 9.85 6.17 -0.66
N ILE A 107 11.01 6.81 -0.62
CA ILE A 107 12.20 6.36 0.08
C ILE A 107 12.29 7.13 1.39
N ALA A 108 12.56 6.43 2.49
CA ALA A 108 12.76 6.96 3.83
C ALA A 108 14.03 6.34 4.41
N GLY A 109 15.15 7.05 4.31
CA GLY A 109 16.46 6.51 4.65
C GLY A 109 16.81 5.28 3.81
N GLU A 110 16.90 4.12 4.44
CA GLU A 110 17.24 2.84 3.80
C GLU A 110 16.01 2.00 3.41
N GLN A 111 14.80 2.46 3.75
CA GLN A 111 13.56 1.76 3.43
C GLN A 111 12.81 2.44 2.29
N ALA A 112 11.99 1.68 1.57
CA ALA A 112 11.17 2.21 0.51
C ALA A 112 9.77 1.59 0.49
N PHE A 113 8.80 2.40 0.06
CA PHE A 113 7.39 2.06 0.11
C PHE A 113 6.68 2.47 -1.18
N LEU A 114 5.75 1.63 -1.63
CA LEU A 114 4.76 1.94 -2.65
C LEU A 114 3.40 2.07 -1.97
N THR A 115 2.80 3.25 -2.05
CA THR A 115 1.45 3.52 -1.53
C THR A 115 0.47 3.66 -2.69
N ILE A 116 -0.65 2.94 -2.65
CA ILE A 116 -1.76 3.06 -3.61
C ILE A 116 -3.00 3.51 -2.84
N LYS A 117 -3.60 4.63 -3.27
CA LYS A 117 -4.80 5.22 -2.66
C LYS A 117 -5.92 5.26 -3.68
N GLY A 118 -7.07 4.72 -3.32
CA GLY A 118 -8.29 4.77 -4.12
C GLY A 118 -9.02 6.11 -3.98
N VAL A 119 -10.15 6.22 -4.68
CA VAL A 119 -11.05 7.37 -4.58
C VAL A 119 -11.56 7.55 -3.15
N THR A 120 -11.61 8.80 -2.69
CA THR A 120 -12.27 9.15 -1.44
C THR A 120 -13.78 8.96 -1.56
N GLN A 121 -14.38 8.19 -0.66
CA GLN A 121 -15.81 7.97 -0.52
C GLN A 121 -16.27 8.47 0.86
N GLY A 122 -16.89 9.65 0.90
CA GLY A 122 -17.23 10.30 2.17
C GLY A 122 -15.98 10.71 2.96
N MET A 123 -15.81 10.14 4.16
CA MET A 123 -14.66 10.41 5.05
C MET A 123 -13.55 9.37 4.95
N SER A 124 -13.64 8.40 4.02
CA SER A 124 -12.66 7.34 3.91
C SER A 124 -12.15 7.12 2.50
N ARG A 125 -11.00 6.47 2.39
CA ARG A 125 -10.43 5.99 1.13
C ARG A 125 -9.75 4.65 1.37
N ALA A 126 -9.77 3.78 0.36
CA ALA A 126 -8.93 2.59 0.39
C ALA A 126 -7.46 3.02 0.27
N GLU A 127 -6.61 2.49 1.13
CA GLU A 127 -5.17 2.76 1.14
C GLU A 127 -4.40 1.46 1.36
N PHE A 128 -3.43 1.20 0.49
CA PHE A 128 -2.54 0.05 0.57
C PHE A 128 -1.10 0.56 0.57
N GLU A 129 -0.28 0.06 1.48
CA GLU A 129 1.13 0.37 1.55
C GLU A 129 1.93 -0.93 1.56
N TYR A 130 2.96 -0.98 0.70
CA TYR A 130 3.84 -2.13 0.55
C TYR A 130 5.28 -1.66 0.67
N GLU A 131 6.08 -2.35 1.48
CA GLU A 131 7.53 -2.21 1.43
C GLU A 131 8.04 -2.79 0.10
N ILE A 132 8.95 -2.08 -0.56
CA ILE A 132 9.56 -2.48 -1.83
C ILE A 132 11.09 -2.38 -1.73
N PRO A 133 11.84 -3.14 -2.55
CA PRO A 133 13.29 -3.02 -2.57
C PRO A 133 13.75 -1.58 -2.87
N LEU A 134 14.78 -1.12 -2.16
CA LEU A 134 15.29 0.24 -2.33
C LEU A 134 15.81 0.51 -3.75
N ALA A 135 16.39 -0.49 -4.41
CA ALA A 135 16.85 -0.38 -5.80
C ALA A 135 15.68 -0.09 -6.74
N ASP A 136 14.58 -0.85 -6.62
CA ASP A 136 13.38 -0.68 -7.43
C ASP A 136 12.76 0.70 -7.19
N ALA A 137 12.68 1.15 -5.93
CA ALA A 137 12.15 2.46 -5.60
C ALA A 137 12.93 3.61 -6.27
N ARG A 138 14.26 3.50 -6.36
CA ARG A 138 15.09 4.50 -7.05
C ARG A 138 14.76 4.58 -8.54
N GLU A 139 14.64 3.44 -9.21
CA GLU A 139 14.24 3.39 -10.62
C GLU A 139 12.82 3.92 -10.83
N LEU A 140 11.88 3.57 -9.94
CA LEU A 140 10.50 4.05 -9.99
C LEU A 140 10.41 5.58 -9.82
N LEU A 141 11.22 6.17 -8.94
CA LEU A 141 11.25 7.63 -8.74
C LEU A 141 11.66 8.40 -10.00
N LEU A 142 12.49 7.82 -10.87
CA LEU A 142 12.86 8.43 -12.16
C LEU A 142 11.67 8.53 -13.13
N MET A 143 10.65 7.69 -12.95
CA MET A 143 9.43 7.67 -13.76
C MET A 143 8.28 8.49 -13.15
N CYS A 144 8.46 9.02 -11.94
CA CYS A 144 7.45 9.84 -11.28
C CYS A 144 7.30 11.22 -11.94
N GLU A 145 6.11 11.80 -11.73
CA GLU A 145 5.83 13.21 -11.98
C GLU A 145 6.87 14.11 -11.26
N GLN A 146 7.33 15.15 -11.95
CA GLN A 146 8.36 16.07 -11.48
C GLN A 146 7.76 17.41 -11.04
N PRO A 147 8.40 18.13 -10.08
CA PRO A 147 9.57 17.70 -9.32
C PRO A 147 9.24 16.67 -8.23
N LEU A 148 10.25 15.91 -7.81
CA LEU A 148 10.15 15.08 -6.61
C LEU A 148 10.02 15.95 -5.34
N ILE A 149 9.42 15.38 -4.30
CA ILE A 149 9.44 15.97 -2.96
C ILE A 149 10.56 15.35 -2.17
N GLU A 150 11.57 16.16 -1.87
CA GLU A 150 12.76 15.75 -1.14
C GLU A 150 12.88 16.57 0.14
N LYS A 151 13.19 15.90 1.25
CA LYS A 151 13.27 16.54 2.56
C LYS A 151 14.12 15.75 3.55
N TYR A 152 14.64 16.44 4.56
CA TYR A 152 15.18 15.83 5.76
C TYR A 152 14.13 15.87 6.86
N ARG A 153 13.63 14.70 7.27
CA ARG A 153 12.67 14.57 8.37
C ARG A 153 13.42 14.27 9.66
N ARG A 154 13.12 15.05 10.69
CA ARG A 154 13.60 14.87 12.07
C ARG A 154 12.41 14.52 12.95
N LYS A 155 12.54 13.46 13.75
CA LYS A 155 11.53 13.09 14.74
C LYS A 155 11.95 13.60 16.11
N ILE A 156 11.13 14.44 16.72
CA ILE A 156 11.42 15.11 18.00
C ILE A 156 10.32 14.77 18.99
N THR A 157 10.67 14.07 20.07
CA THR A 157 9.73 13.82 21.16
C THR A 157 9.67 15.04 22.08
N TYR A 158 8.48 15.61 22.27
CA TYR A 158 8.27 16.73 23.16
C TYR A 158 6.90 16.61 23.86
N ALA A 159 6.90 16.75 25.19
CA ALA A 159 5.69 16.68 26.02
C ALA A 159 4.79 15.45 25.74
N GLY A 160 5.39 14.30 25.46
CA GLY A 160 4.67 13.04 25.21
C GLY A 160 4.19 12.82 23.77
N PHE A 161 4.40 13.78 22.87
CA PHE A 161 4.08 13.65 21.46
C PHE A 161 5.34 13.59 20.60
N VAL A 162 5.23 12.93 19.44
CA VAL A 162 6.28 12.93 18.42
C VAL A 162 5.93 13.97 17.38
N TRP A 163 6.85 14.90 17.18
CA TRP A 163 6.80 15.89 16.12
C TRP A 163 7.68 15.43 14.96
N GLU A 164 7.17 15.55 13.75
CA GLU A 164 7.92 15.30 12.53
C GLU A 164 8.24 16.64 11.86
N VAL A 165 9.50 17.06 11.95
CA VAL A 165 9.99 18.32 11.36
C VAL A 165 10.64 18.03 10.02
N ASP A 166 10.05 18.57 8.97
CA ASP A 166 10.48 18.45 7.58
C ASP A 166 11.20 19.69 7.11
N GLU A 167 12.47 19.52 6.78
CA GLU A 167 13.26 20.50 6.06
C GLU A 167 13.30 20.13 4.58
N PHE A 168 12.58 20.85 3.74
CA PHE A 168 12.49 20.57 2.32
C PHE A 168 13.75 21.02 1.57
N VAL A 169 14.11 20.28 0.52
CA VAL A 169 15.24 20.57 -0.37
C VAL A 169 14.78 20.62 -1.83
N GLY A 170 15.71 20.81 -2.77
CA GLY A 170 15.41 20.89 -4.20
C GLY A 170 14.52 22.09 -4.54
N GLU A 171 13.44 21.86 -5.29
CA GLU A 171 12.49 22.90 -5.70
C GLU A 171 11.67 23.49 -4.53
N ASN A 172 11.65 22.78 -3.40
CA ASN A 172 10.96 23.21 -2.18
C ASN A 172 11.91 23.74 -1.09
N GLN A 173 13.19 23.97 -1.43
CA GLN A 173 14.19 24.44 -0.49
C GLN A 173 13.81 25.78 0.16
N GLY A 174 14.04 25.86 1.47
CA GLY A 174 13.71 27.03 2.30
C GLY A 174 12.41 26.86 3.09
N LEU A 175 11.57 25.89 2.71
CA LEU A 175 10.40 25.52 3.47
C LEU A 175 10.77 24.57 4.61
N VAL A 176 10.34 24.90 5.84
CA VAL A 176 10.40 24.01 6.99
C VAL A 176 9.03 23.92 7.64
N VAL A 177 8.54 22.71 7.82
CA VAL A 177 7.20 22.42 8.36
C VAL A 177 7.31 21.38 9.46
N ALA A 178 6.51 21.54 10.51
CA ALA A 178 6.36 20.54 11.57
C ALA A 178 4.95 19.96 11.55
N GLU A 179 4.87 18.63 11.63
CA GLU A 179 3.64 17.86 11.72
C GLU A 179 3.57 17.19 13.09
N ILE A 180 2.37 17.12 13.67
CA ILE A 180 2.07 16.35 14.88
C ILE A 180 0.81 15.52 14.62
N GLU A 181 0.89 14.23 14.91
CA GLU A 181 -0.25 13.32 14.89
C GLU A 181 -0.91 13.28 16.28
N LEU A 182 -2.24 13.37 16.31
CA LEU A 182 -3.04 13.44 17.52
C LEU A 182 -4.11 12.35 17.54
N PRO A 183 -4.42 11.78 18.72
CA PRO A 183 -5.50 10.80 18.85
C PRO A 183 -6.90 11.36 18.55
N SER A 184 -7.08 12.68 18.67
CA SER A 184 -8.35 13.37 18.41
C SER A 184 -8.15 14.87 18.19
N GLU A 185 -9.10 15.54 17.54
CA GLU A 185 -9.08 16.99 17.29
C GLU A 185 -9.03 17.84 18.57
N ASN A 186 -9.61 17.34 19.67
CA ASN A 186 -9.66 18.03 20.96
C ASN A 186 -8.46 17.73 21.86
N THR A 187 -7.46 16.99 21.36
CA THR A 187 -6.26 16.67 22.14
C THR A 187 -5.47 17.94 22.41
N SER A 188 -5.29 18.27 23.69
CA SER A 188 -4.39 19.35 24.08
C SER A 188 -2.93 18.87 24.02
N PHE A 189 -2.05 19.75 23.55
CA PHE A 189 -0.61 19.51 23.54
C PHE A 189 0.13 20.83 23.74
N THR A 190 1.38 20.72 24.21
CA THR A 190 2.27 21.87 24.38
C THR A 190 3.12 22.05 23.13
N LYS A 191 3.27 23.30 22.68
CA LYS A 191 4.11 23.64 21.54
C LYS A 191 5.56 23.88 22.00
N PRO A 192 6.54 23.21 21.38
CA PRO A 192 7.94 23.63 21.46
C PRO A 192 8.13 25.09 21.00
N GLU A 193 9.20 25.74 21.46
CA GLU A 193 9.50 27.14 21.10
C GLU A 193 9.73 27.37 19.59
N TRP A 194 10.18 26.33 18.88
CA TRP A 194 10.40 26.36 17.44
C TRP A 194 9.12 26.15 16.60
N VAL A 195 7.96 25.89 17.22
CA VAL A 195 6.69 25.75 16.51
C VAL A 195 6.01 27.11 16.38
N GLY A 196 5.83 27.56 15.14
CA GLY A 196 5.23 28.84 14.79
C GLY A 196 3.75 28.77 14.41
N GLU A 197 3.41 29.46 13.33
CA GLU A 197 2.05 29.58 12.80
C GLU A 197 1.49 28.23 12.36
N GLU A 198 0.20 28.00 12.62
CA GLU A 198 -0.50 26.81 12.15
C GLU A 198 -0.97 26.99 10.70
N VAL A 199 -0.62 26.02 9.86
CA VAL A 199 -0.95 25.99 8.43
C VAL A 199 -1.73 24.73 8.04
N THR A 200 -2.35 24.04 9.00
CA THR A 200 -3.12 22.80 8.80
C THR A 200 -4.18 22.92 7.69
N ALA A 201 -4.90 24.06 7.64
CA ALA A 201 -5.95 24.30 6.65
C ALA A 201 -5.45 24.88 5.31
N ASP A 202 -4.17 25.28 5.23
CA ASP A 202 -3.62 25.89 4.03
C ASP A 202 -3.15 24.81 3.05
N LEU A 203 -3.94 24.66 1.99
CA LEU A 203 -3.71 23.65 0.96
C LEU A 203 -2.35 23.79 0.26
N ARG A 204 -1.71 24.97 0.27
CA ARG A 204 -0.40 25.17 -0.37
C ARG A 204 0.68 24.26 0.24
N TYR A 205 0.60 23.98 1.54
CA TYR A 205 1.57 23.16 2.27
C TYR A 205 1.34 21.64 2.15
N PHE A 206 0.42 21.21 1.29
CA PHE A 206 0.16 19.80 1.04
C PHE A 206 1.17 19.28 0.03
N ASN A 207 1.73 18.08 0.26
CA ASN A 207 2.76 17.49 -0.62
C ASN A 207 2.35 17.45 -2.10
N SER A 208 1.09 17.11 -2.40
CA SER A 208 0.59 17.10 -3.78
C SER A 208 0.57 18.48 -4.42
N ASN A 209 0.38 19.55 -3.64
CA ASN A 209 0.42 20.91 -4.13
C ASN A 209 1.85 21.45 -4.20
N LEU A 210 2.76 21.02 -3.32
CA LEU A 210 4.20 21.31 -3.40
C LEU A 210 4.86 20.71 -4.66
N VAL A 211 4.29 19.63 -5.23
CA VAL A 211 4.71 19.13 -6.55
C VAL A 211 4.21 20.06 -7.65
N ARG A 212 2.95 20.51 -7.57
CA ARG A 212 2.31 21.31 -8.63
C ARG A 212 2.83 22.75 -8.69
N LEU A 213 3.04 23.38 -7.55
CA LEU A 213 3.59 24.73 -7.40
C LEU A 213 4.63 24.68 -6.27
N PRO A 214 5.90 24.40 -6.59
CA PRO A 214 6.96 24.31 -5.59
C PRO A 214 7.16 25.62 -4.84
N PHE A 215 7.64 25.52 -3.60
CA PHE A 215 7.79 26.65 -2.68
C PHE A 215 8.60 27.82 -3.28
N LYS A 216 9.62 27.54 -4.08
CA LYS A 216 10.42 28.58 -4.78
C LYS A 216 9.61 29.44 -5.75
N GLN A 217 8.40 29.04 -6.10
CA GLN A 217 7.52 29.71 -7.08
C GLN A 217 6.27 30.33 -6.44
N TRP A 218 6.21 30.39 -5.11
CA TRP A 218 5.07 30.95 -4.37
C TRP A 218 5.00 32.48 -4.42
#